data_AF-A0A3P3ZRY1-F1
#
_entry.id   AF-A0A3P3ZRY1-F1
#
_cell.length_a   1.000
_cell.length_b   1.000
_cell.length_c   1.000
_cell.angle_alpha   90.00
_cell.angle_beta   90.00
_cell.angle_gamma   90.00
#
_symmetry.space_group_name_H-M   'P 1'
#
loop_
_entity.id
_entity.type
_entity.pdbx_description
1 polymer ?
#
loop_
_entity_poly.entity_id
_entity_poly.type
_entity_poly.pdbx_seq_one_letter_code
_entity_poly.pdbx_strand_id
1 'polypeptide(L)' 'MHPEVARLLDWMGEFGVARMSGSGGCCFLDFLTCHEANQVLKRFPPEYRGFVARGRQGHPLCTTG' A
#
# COMPACT_ATOMS: atom_id res chain seq x y z
N MET A 1 -19.68 -1.39 7.96
CA MET A 1 -18.33 -1.97 7.79
C MET A 1 -18.15 -2.26 6.32
N HIS A 2 -16.98 -1.98 5.75
CA HIS A 2 -16.68 -2.17 4.32
C HIS A 2 -16.05 -3.55 4.11
N PRO A 3 -16.83 -4.60 3.74
CA PRO A 3 -16.33 -5.97 3.60
C PRO A 3 -15.22 -6.09 2.54
N GLU A 4 -15.22 -5.22 1.53
CA GLU A 4 -14.17 -5.14 0.52
C GLU A 4 -12.81 -4.74 1.10
N VAL A 5 -12.81 -3.86 2.10
CA VAL A 5 -11.58 -3.43 2.78
C VAL A 5 -11.02 -4.57 3.63
N ALA A 6 -11.89 -5.33 4.31
CA ALA A 6 -11.48 -6.49 5.11
C ALA A 6 -10.85 -7.59 4.24
N ARG A 7 -11.45 -7.89 3.08
CA ARG A 7 -10.88 -8.86 2.12
C ARG A 7 -9.53 -8.42 1.59
N LEU A 8 -9.39 -7.13 1.26
CA LEU A 8 -8.13 -6.60 0.80
C LEU A 8 -7.05 -6.68 1.89
N LEU A 9 -7.39 -6.33 3.14
CA LEU A 9 -6.49 -6.44 4.30
C LEU A 9 -6.04 -7.88 4.55
N ASP A 10 -6.95 -8.85 4.46
CA ASP A 10 -6.65 -10.27 4.62
C ASP A 10 -5.67 -10.76 3.53
N TRP A 11 -5.97 -10.44 2.27
CA TRP A 11 -5.10 -10.76 1.13
C TRP A 11 -3.71 -10.10 1.25
N MET A 12 -3.68 -8.83 1.64
CA MET A 12 -2.42 -8.11 1.87
C MET A 12 -1.63 -8.66 3.05
N GLY A 13 -2.32 -9.24 4.05
CA GLY A 13 -1.72 -9.88 5.21
C GLY A 13 -0.82 -11.06 4.86
N GLU A 14 -1.06 -11.73 3.72
CA GLU A 14 -0.17 -12.79 3.23
C GLU A 14 1.20 -12.25 2.75
N PHE A 15 1.28 -10.98 2.41
CA PHE A 15 2.50 -10.35 1.87
C PHE A 15 3.24 -9.48 2.89
N GLY A 16 2.60 -9.07 3.99
CA GLY A 16 3.21 -8.23 5.01
C GLY A 16 2.22 -7.57 5.97
N VAL A 17 2.68 -6.54 6.68
CA VAL A 17 1.86 -5.82 7.67
C VAL A 17 0.97 -4.79 6.95
N ALA A 18 -0.17 -5.26 6.45
CA ALA A 18 -1.18 -4.43 5.83
C ALA A 18 -1.75 -3.41 6.83
N ARG A 19 -1.76 -2.13 6.48
CA ARG A 19 -2.31 -1.06 7.31
C ARG A 19 -3.35 -0.25 6.56
N MET A 20 -4.38 0.17 7.29
CA MET A 20 -5.40 1.08 6.80
C MET A 20 -4.99 2.53 7.10
N SER A 21 -5.21 3.45 6.16
CA SER A 21 -5.07 4.89 6.39
C SER A 21 -6.45 5.55 6.49
N GLY A 22 -6.72 6.23 7.61
CA GLY A 22 -7.94 7.03 7.82
C GLY A 22 -9.20 6.25 8.20
N SER A 23 -10.37 6.86 7.97
CA SER A 23 -11.70 6.35 8.33
C SER A 23 -12.27 5.27 7.40
N GLY A 24 -11.47 4.77 6.44
CA GLY A 24 -11.81 3.64 5.57
C GLY A 24 -11.71 3.95 4.09
N GLY A 25 -11.04 3.06 3.34
CA GLY A 25 -10.98 3.08 1.87
C GLY A 25 -9.58 2.86 1.30
N CYS A 26 -8.54 3.36 1.96
CA CYS A 26 -7.16 3.22 1.52
C CYS A 26 -6.38 2.28 2.44
N CYS A 27 -5.78 1.25 1.84
CA CYS A 27 -4.88 0.33 2.53
C CYS A 27 -3.49 0.36 1.88
N PHE A 28 -2.46 0.12 2.67
CA PHE A 28 -1.08 0.12 2.19
C PHE A 28 -0.25 -0.97 2.87
N LEU A 29 0.78 -1.42 2.15
CA LEU A 29 1.79 -2.38 2.59
C LEU A 29 3.17 -1.74 2.44
N ASP A 30 4.01 -1.89 3.45
CA ASP A 30 5.41 -1.53 3.38
C ASP A 30 6.25 -2.71 2.84
N PHE A 31 7.11 -2.39 1.88
CA PHE A 31 8.06 -3.32 1.30
C PHE A 31 9.46 -2.75 1.41
N LEU A 32 10.44 -3.61 1.68
CA LEU A 32 11.84 -3.21 1.77
C LEU A 32 12.39 -2.81 0.39
N THR A 33 11.94 -3.48 -0.67
CA THR A 33 12.37 -3.20 -2.03
C THR A 33 11.22 -2.83 -2.97
N CYS A 34 11.52 -1.96 -3.94
CA CYS A 34 10.59 -1.67 -5.05
C CYS A 34 10.27 -2.93 -5.87
N HIS A 35 11.15 -3.93 -5.88
CA HIS A 35 10.96 -5.18 -6.61
C HIS A 35 9.82 -6.00 -6.00
N GLU A 36 9.86 -6.23 -4.69
CA GLU A 36 8.80 -6.94 -3.96
C GLU A 36 7.44 -6.26 -4.13
N ALA A 37 7.40 -4.93 -3.97
CA ALA A 37 6.18 -4.15 -4.16
C ALA A 37 5.57 -4.33 -5.57
N ASN A 38 6.41 -4.35 -6.62
CA ASN A 38 5.94 -4.57 -7.98
C ASN A 38 5.49 -6.01 -8.24
N GLN A 39 6.12 -7.01 -7.60
CA GLN A 39 5.66 -8.39 -7.71
C GLN A 39 4.26 -8.56 -7.11
N VAL A 40 4.02 -7.95 -5.95
CA VAL A 40 2.70 -7.95 -5.30
C VAL A 40 1.68 -7.20 -6.14
N LEU A 41 2.04 -6.04 -6.71
CA LEU A 41 1.16 -5.29 -7.62
C LEU A 41 0.78 -6.08 -8.89
N LYS A 42 1.67 -6.93 -9.41
CA LYS A 42 1.36 -7.81 -10.55
C LYS A 42 0.39 -8.95 -10.19
N ARG A 43 0.37 -9.35 -8.92
CA ARG A 43 -0.55 -10.38 -8.40
C ARG A 43 -1.88 -9.79 -7.92
N PHE A 44 -2.02 -8.47 -7.99
CA PHE A 44 -3.19 -7.77 -7.48
C PHE A 44 -4.44 -8.17 -8.30
N PRO A 45 -5.55 -8.50 -7.63
CA PRO A 45 -6.78 -8.84 -8.33
C PRO A 45 -7.28 -7.66 -9.19
N PRO A 46 -7.84 -7.91 -10.39
CA PRO A 46 -8.28 -6.85 -11.31
C PRO A 46 -9.45 -6.01 -10.76
N GLU A 47 -10.14 -6.51 -9.75
CA GLU A 47 -11.19 -5.82 -8.99
C GLU A 47 -10.67 -4.68 -8.10
N TYR A 48 -9.38 -4.69 -7.75
CA TYR A 48 -8.74 -3.64 -6.96
C TYR A 48 -7.75 -2.83 -7.81
N ARG A 49 -7.60 -1.55 -7.48
CA ARG A 49 -6.57 -0.68 -8.08
C ARG A 49 -5.55 -0.30 -7.02
N GLY A 50 -4.28 -0.47 -7.36
CA GLY A 50 -3.15 -0.08 -6.52
C GLY A 50 -2.02 0.49 -7.35
N PHE A 51 -1.08 1.16 -6.69
CA PHE A 51 0.15 1.63 -7.30
C PHE A 51 1.30 1.51 -6.29
N VAL A 52 2.52 1.28 -6.79
CA VAL A 52 3.71 1.28 -5.95
C VAL A 52 4.20 2.72 -5.80
N ALA A 53 4.26 3.21 -4.57
CA ALA A 53 4.85 4.50 -4.24
C ALA A 53 6.20 4.30 -3.53
N ARG A 54 7.21 5.08 -3.90
CA ARG A 54 8.49 5.11 -3.18
C ARG A 54 8.35 6.05 -1.99
N GLY A 55 8.47 5.52 -0.76
CA GLY A 55 8.60 6.34 0.44
C GLY A 55 9.84 7.23 0.32
N ARG A 56 9.66 8.55 0.21
CA ARG A 56 10.76 9.50 0.27
C ARG A 56 10.88 9.99 1.70
N GLN A 57 12.06 9.82 2.29
CA GLN A 57 12.36 10.25 3.67
C GLN A 57 12.59 11.77 3.79
N GLY A 58 12.21 12.55 2.77
CA GLY A 58 12.40 14.00 2.72
C GLY A 58 11.10 14.69 2.36
N HIS A 59 10.67 15.59 3.23
CA HIS A 59 9.51 16.46 2.99
C HIS A 59 9.86 17.43 1.84
N PRO A 60 9.09 17.48 0.73
CA PRO A 60 9.41 18.29 -0.44
C PRO A 60 9.36 19.81 -0.20
N LEU A 61 8.89 20.26 0.97
CA LEU A 61 8.85 21.67 1.37
C LEU A 61 9.99 22.09 2.32
N CYS A 62 10.87 21.17 2.73
CA CYS A 62 12.08 21.52 3.48
C CYS A 62 13.23 21.88 2.52
N THR A 63 13.00 22.82 1.61
CA THR A 63 14.08 23.57 0.99
C THR A 63 14.29 24.79 1.88
N THR A 64 15.14 24.67 2.89
CA THR A 64 15.67 25.83 3.61
C THR A 64 16.55 26.60 2.63
N GLY A 65 16.00 27.68 2.08
CA GLY A 65 16.78 28.77 1.48
C GLY A 65 17.23 29.75 2.54
#